data_AF-A0A651HWV0-F1
#
_entry.id   AF-A0A651HWV0-F1
#
_cell.length_a   1.000
_cell.length_b   1.000
_cell.length_c   1.000
_cell.angle_alpha   90.00
_cell.angle_beta   90.00
_cell.angle_gamma   90.00
#
_symmetry.space_group_name_H-M   'P 1'
#
loop_
_entity.id
_entity.type
_entity.pdbx_description
1 polymer ?
#
loop_
_entity_poly.entity_id
_entity_poly.type
_entity_poly.pdbx_seq_one_letter_code
_entity_poly.pdbx_strand_id
1 'polypeptide(L)'
;MNSQNPPNIPIDNNTQVAVWDTYVTRKDGRVMHFDIIVPSALQDTSIIFSYGRDYLREKGEEGQQLSAKECRLCHVRRIWPQWMNDIKTKGYYILELENCD
;
A
#
# COMPACT_ATOMS: atom_id res chain seq x y z
N MET A 1 2.07 -21.44 8.63
CA MET A 1 2.49 -20.03 8.67
C MET A 1 2.98 -19.68 7.28
N ASN A 2 2.08 -19.31 6.37
CA ASN A 2 2.44 -19.05 4.99
C ASN A 2 2.87 -17.58 4.88
N SER A 3 4.13 -17.31 5.17
CA SER A 3 4.79 -16.11 4.67
C SER A 3 4.89 -16.27 3.16
N GLN A 4 3.92 -15.72 2.42
CA GLN A 4 4.12 -15.45 1.00
C GLN A 4 5.26 -14.45 0.92
N ASN A 5 6.48 -14.95 0.70
CA ASN A 5 7.61 -14.11 0.35
C ASN A 5 7.18 -13.29 -0.86
N PRO A 6 7.30 -11.95 -0.82
CA PRO A 6 7.00 -11.14 -1.99
C PRO A 6 7.83 -11.66 -3.17
N PRO A 7 7.31 -11.60 -4.40
CA PRO A 7 8.04 -12.05 -5.58
C PRO A 7 9.43 -11.39 -5.56
N ASN A 8 10.48 -12.19 -5.77
CA ASN A 8 11.88 -11.75 -5.81
C ASN A 8 12.10 -10.89 -7.07
N ILE A 9 11.51 -9.71 -7.09
CA ILE A 9 11.67 -8.70 -8.12
C ILE A 9 12.91 -7.90 -7.71
N PRO A 10 13.98 -7.88 -8.53
CA PRO A 10 15.13 -7.05 -8.23
C PRO A 10 14.70 -5.57 -8.25
N ILE A 11 14.57 -4.98 -7.06
CA ILE A 11 14.23 -3.56 -6.89
C ILE A 11 15.52 -2.73 -6.93
N ASP A 12 15.56 -1.78 -7.86
CA ASP A 12 16.66 -0.82 -8.06
C ASP A 12 16.12 0.61 -8.24
N ASN A 13 17.02 1.57 -8.45
CA ASN A 13 16.66 2.98 -8.60
C ASN A 13 15.85 3.29 -9.88
N ASN A 14 15.80 2.36 -10.84
CA ASN A 14 15.05 2.53 -12.08
C ASN A 14 13.66 1.87 -12.02
N THR A 15 13.39 1.09 -10.97
CA THR A 15 12.13 0.41 -10.77
C THR A 15 10.96 1.39 -10.77
N GLN A 16 9.93 1.03 -11.54
CA GLN A 16 8.67 1.74 -11.57
C GLN A 16 7.74 1.20 -10.48
N VAL A 17 7.17 2.10 -9.68
CA VAL A 17 6.18 1.79 -8.64
C VAL A 17 4.84 2.40 -8.99
N ALA A 18 3.78 1.65 -8.71
CA ALA A 18 2.41 2.13 -8.75
C ALA A 18 2.04 2.75 -7.41
N VAL A 19 1.44 3.93 -7.44
CA VAL A 19 0.92 4.65 -6.28
C VAL A 19 -0.59 4.49 -6.25
N TRP A 20 -1.09 3.86 -5.19
CA TRP A 20 -2.51 3.63 -4.97
C TRP A 20 -3.04 4.54 -3.87
N ASP A 21 -3.78 5.55 -4.30
CA ASP A 21 -4.38 6.58 -3.47
C ASP A 21 -5.57 5.99 -2.71
N THR A 22 -5.54 6.04 -1.37
CA THR A 22 -6.47 5.31 -0.51
C THR A 22 -7.14 6.20 0.52
N TYR A 23 -8.48 6.27 0.47
CA TYR A 23 -9.30 7.01 1.44
C TYR A 23 -10.24 6.06 2.18
N VAL A 24 -10.14 6.04 3.50
CA VAL A 24 -10.94 5.16 4.36
C VAL A 24 -11.61 5.98 5.45
N THR A 25 -12.92 5.78 5.64
CA THR A 25 -13.61 6.34 6.81
C THR A 25 -13.23 5.55 8.05
N ARG A 26 -12.62 6.21 9.03
CA ARG A 26 -12.22 5.62 10.32
C ARG A 26 -13.43 5.29 11.19
N LYS A 27 -13.21 4.52 12.25
CA LYS A 27 -14.22 4.21 13.29
C LYS A 27 -14.77 5.48 13.97
N ASP A 28 -13.95 6.54 14.06
CA ASP A 28 -14.33 7.84 14.62
C ASP A 28 -15.04 8.78 13.62
N GLY A 29 -15.20 8.37 12.36
CA GLY A 29 -15.85 9.13 11.30
C GLY A 29 -14.94 10.08 10.52
N ARG A 30 -13.67 10.26 10.91
CA ARG A 30 -12.68 11.01 10.11
C ARG A 30 -12.29 10.21 8.87
N VAL A 31 -11.80 10.90 7.84
CA VAL A 31 -11.23 10.25 6.64
C VAL A 31 -9.73 10.08 6.84
N MET A 32 -9.25 8.85 6.84
CA MET A 32 -7.83 8.50 6.77
C MET A 32 -7.40 8.47 5.30
N HIS A 33 -6.24 9.06 5.01
CA HIS A 33 -5.64 9.10 3.68
C HIS A 33 -4.21 8.57 3.74
N PHE A 34 -3.93 7.56 2.93
CA PHE A 34 -2.59 7.02 2.75
C PHE A 34 -2.42 6.47 1.34
N ASP A 35 -1.18 6.39 0.86
CA ASP A 35 -0.86 5.71 -0.39
C ASP A 35 -0.29 4.33 -0.13
N ILE A 36 -0.72 3.35 -0.92
CA ILE A 36 -0.08 2.03 -1.01
C ILE A 36 0.85 2.05 -2.22
N ILE A 37 2.15 1.89 -1.98
CA ILE A 37 3.18 1.95 -3.01
C ILE A 37 3.73 0.54 -3.23
N VAL A 38 3.56 0.04 -4.46
CA VAL A 38 3.97 -1.32 -4.86
C VAL A 38 4.76 -1.30 -6.16
N PRO A 39 5.57 -2.33 -6.47
CA PRO A 39 6.16 -2.46 -7.80
C PRO A 39 5.05 -2.43 -8.86
N SER A 40 5.23 -1.63 -9.92
CA SER A 40 4.22 -1.48 -10.99
C SER A 40 3.90 -2.79 -11.74
N ALA A 41 4.80 -3.77 -11.66
CA ALA A 41 4.57 -5.12 -12.17
C ALA A 41 3.52 -5.90 -11.33
N LEU A 42 3.29 -5.53 -10.07
CA LEU A 42 2.22 -6.08 -9.25
C LEU A 42 0.90 -5.39 -9.61
N GLN A 43 0.08 -6.09 -10.39
CA GLN A 43 -1.22 -5.60 -10.84
C GLN A 43 -2.41 -6.29 -10.15
N ASP A 44 -2.14 -7.31 -9.32
CA ASP A 44 -3.19 -8.02 -8.59
C ASP A 44 -3.74 -7.14 -7.46
N THR A 45 -4.92 -6.57 -7.70
CA THR A 45 -5.60 -5.69 -6.76
C THR A 45 -5.98 -6.40 -5.46
N SER A 46 -6.17 -7.72 -5.46
CA SER A 46 -6.50 -8.46 -4.25
C SER A 46 -5.33 -8.43 -3.25
N ILE A 47 -4.10 -8.54 -3.75
CA ILE A 47 -2.87 -8.44 -2.98
C ILE A 47 -2.67 -7.00 -2.49
N ILE A 48 -2.86 -6.00 -3.37
CA ILE A 48 -2.72 -4.59 -3.01
C ILE A 48 -3.70 -4.21 -1.90
N PHE A 49 -4.97 -4.62 -2.03
CA PHE A 49 -5.95 -4.41 -0.98
C PHE A 49 -5.64 -5.19 0.29
N SER A 50 -4.96 -6.35 0.21
CA SER A 50 -4.52 -7.04 1.43
C SER A 50 -3.48 -6.24 2.21
N TYR A 51 -2.53 -5.58 1.54
CA TYR A 51 -1.56 -4.69 2.18
C TYR A 51 -2.24 -3.51 2.90
N GLY A 52 -3.22 -2.87 2.25
CA GLY A 52 -3.99 -1.82 2.89
C GLY A 52 -4.79 -2.33 4.09
N ARG A 53 -5.39 -3.52 4.01
CA ARG A 53 -6.09 -4.14 5.15
C ARG A 53 -5.17 -4.49 6.31
N ASP A 54 -3.97 -5.00 6.02
CA ASP A 54 -2.97 -5.30 7.03
C ASP A 54 -2.54 -4.02 7.77
N TYR A 55 -2.31 -2.94 7.02
CA TYR A 55 -2.01 -1.62 7.59
C TYR A 55 -3.16 -1.06 8.45
N LEU A 56 -4.41 -1.14 7.98
CA LEU A 56 -5.57 -0.72 8.76
C LEU A 56 -5.69 -1.51 10.08
N ARG A 57 -5.37 -2.81 10.08
CA ARG A 57 -5.32 -3.62 11.30
C ARG A 57 -4.22 -3.15 12.25
N GLU A 58 -3.04 -2.79 11.75
CA GLU A 58 -1.96 -2.23 12.56
C GLU A 58 -2.37 -0.89 13.23
N LYS A 59 -3.23 -0.11 12.57
CA LYS A 59 -3.81 1.13 13.11
C LYS A 59 -5.05 0.93 13.98
N GLY A 60 -5.49 -0.31 14.20
CA GLY A 60 -6.72 -0.60 14.94
C GLY A 60 -8.00 -0.17 14.20
N GLU A 61 -7.91 0.08 12.89
CA GLU A 61 -9.01 0.39 11.99
C GLU A 61 -9.44 -0.87 11.20
N GLU A 62 -9.25 -2.07 11.77
CA GLU A 62 -9.71 -3.28 11.10
C GLU A 62 -11.23 -3.29 10.89
N GLY A 63 -11.66 -3.91 9.79
CA GLY A 63 -13.06 -4.02 9.40
C GLY A 63 -13.56 -2.87 8.53
N GLN A 64 -12.78 -1.81 8.34
CA GLN A 64 -13.13 -0.78 7.37
C GLN A 64 -13.12 -1.32 5.94
N GLN A 65 -14.05 -0.81 5.12
CA GLN A 65 -14.14 -1.22 3.72
C GLN A 65 -12.92 -0.73 2.96
N LEU A 66 -12.32 -1.65 2.19
CA LEU A 66 -11.22 -1.33 1.29
C LEU A 66 -11.41 -2.09 -0.02
N SER A 67 -11.96 -1.39 -1.01
CA SER A 67 -12.23 -1.89 -2.36
C SER A 67 -11.70 -0.91 -3.40
N ALA A 68 -12.02 -1.15 -4.68
CA ALA A 68 -11.69 -0.22 -5.76
C ALA A 68 -12.37 1.15 -5.63
N LYS A 69 -13.36 1.30 -4.73
CA LYS A 69 -13.97 2.60 -4.45
C LYS A 69 -13.04 3.49 -3.61
N GLU A 70 -12.45 2.91 -2.57
CA GLU A 70 -11.61 3.56 -1.56
C GLU A 70 -10.14 3.63 -1.99
N CYS A 71 -9.64 2.63 -2.72
CA CYS A 71 -8.24 2.49 -3.12
C CYS A 71 -8.12 2.44 -4.65
N ARG A 72 -7.44 3.43 -5.23
CA ARG A 72 -7.35 3.59 -6.70
C ARG A 72 -5.94 3.85 -7.16
N LEU A 73 -5.56 3.23 -8.26
CA LEU A 73 -4.31 3.55 -8.94
C LEU A 73 -4.35 5.02 -9.39
N CYS A 74 -3.44 5.84 -8.85
CA CYS A 74 -3.33 7.25 -9.18
C CYS A 74 -2.34 7.46 -10.34
N HIS A 75 -1.11 6.97 -10.17
CA HIS A 75 -0.07 7.08 -11.20
C HIS A 75 1.05 6.05 -10.99
N VAL A 76 1.93 5.93 -11.98
CA VAL A 76 3.18 5.17 -11.89
C VAL A 76 4.34 6.15 -11.91
N ARG A 77 5.36 5.88 -11.11
CA ARG A 77 6.56 6.73 -11.02
C ARG A 77 7.80 5.89 -10.79
N ARG A 78 8.97 6.52 -10.98
CA ARG A 78 10.23 5.95 -10.48
C ARG A 78 10.21 5.90 -8.95
N ILE A 79 10.67 4.79 -8.40
CA ILE A 79 10.80 4.56 -6.96
C ILE A 79 11.69 5.62 -6.30
N TRP A 80 11.35 6.00 -5.07
CA TRP A 80 12.22 6.80 -4.22
C TRP A 80 13.13 5.91 -3.36
N PRO A 81 14.39 6.31 -3.13
CA PRO A 81 15.32 5.49 -2.37
C PRO A 81 14.82 5.07 -0.99
N GLN A 82 14.09 5.94 -0.30
CA GLN A 82 13.52 5.67 1.01
C GLN A 82 12.48 4.54 1.03
N TRP A 83 11.80 4.26 -0.09
CA TRP A 83 10.79 3.19 -0.18
C TRP A 83 11.40 1.83 -0.52
N MET A 84 12.62 1.80 -1.06
CA MET A 84 13.21 0.59 -1.62
C MET A 84 13.34 -0.54 -0.60
N ASN A 85 13.78 -0.23 0.63
CA ASN A 85 14.01 -1.27 1.62
C ASN A 85 12.72 -1.95 2.05
N ASP A 86 11.67 -1.17 2.29
CA ASP A 86 10.36 -1.68 2.68
C ASP A 86 9.72 -2.47 1.54
N ILE A 87 9.77 -1.96 0.31
CA ILE A 87 9.26 -2.69 -0.85
C ILE A 87 10.03 -3.99 -1.09
N LYS A 88 11.35 -4.02 -0.87
CA LYS A 88 12.17 -5.25 -0.97
C LYS A 88 11.83 -6.28 0.09
N THR A 89 11.55 -5.86 1.31
CA THR A 89 11.40 -6.76 2.46
C THR A 89 9.94 -7.18 2.70
N LYS A 90 9.00 -6.26 2.50
CA LYS A 90 7.56 -6.45 2.75
C LYS A 90 6.75 -6.60 1.46
N GLY A 91 7.26 -6.14 0.32
CA GLY A 91 6.55 -6.11 -0.96
C GLY A 91 5.82 -4.80 -1.26
N TYR A 92 5.69 -3.92 -0.27
CA TYR A 92 4.99 -2.64 -0.38
C TYR A 92 5.57 -1.60 0.60
N TYR A 93 5.19 -0.34 0.42
CA TYR A 93 5.40 0.75 1.37
C TYR A 93 4.10 1.53 1.54
N ILE A 94 3.79 1.93 2.78
CA ILE A 94 2.66 2.82 3.08
C ILE A 94 3.18 4.22 3.31
N LEU A 95 2.67 5.17 2.54
CA LEU A 95 2.89 6.58 2.78
C LEU A 95 1.68 7.16 3.52
N GLU A 96 1.86 7.48 4.79
CA GLU A 96 0.83 8.14 5.60
C GLU A 96 0.70 9.61 5.20
N LEU A 97 -0.53 10.10 5.00
CA LEU A 97 -0.80 11.47 4.53
C LEU A 97 -1.69 12.23 5.52
N GLU A 98 -2.92 11.78 5.76
CA GLU A 98 -3.87 12.46 6.65
C GLU A 98 -4.58 11.49 7.60
N ASN A 99 -4.76 11.91 8.86
CA ASN A 99 -5.47 11.17 9.92
C ASN A 99 -5.01 9.71 10.09
N CYS A 100 -3.69 9.47 9.99
CA CYS A 100 -3.04 8.18 10.23
C CYS A 100 -2.59 7.95 11.70
N ASP A 101 -2.99 8.85 12.60
CA ASP A 101 -2.72 8.85 14.04
C ASP A 101 -3.45 7.73 14.80
#